data_AF-A0A7U9RY55-F1
#
_entry.id   AF-A0A7U9RY55-F1
#
_cell.length_a   1.000
_cell.length_b   1.000
_cell.length_c   1.000
_cell.angle_alpha   90.00
_cell.angle_beta   90.00
_cell.angle_gamma   90.00
#
_symmetry.space_group_name_H-M   'P 1'
#
loop_
_entity.id
_entity.type
_entity.pdbx_description
1 polymer ?
#
loop_
_entity_poly.entity_id
_entity_poly.type
_entity_poly.pdbx_seq_one_letter_code
_entity_poly.pdbx_strand_id
1 'polypeptide(L)'
;MQEQTISSALLEEKSKETGLVFSDLLGAAVLEETVRRIAASAQGEMFWLRNGTVLGKRRYGEKLSLHLEYDYAVSKEAWDQAPDAELLLEAASLLREQVFAGAEDYGVTFFQKEAVRKNCLQLQLSAEVEDMRVPVSVFVYVLHAEKKMPKTEQMESILFPELILTYHCHPAEGLLAEWFTEIMSKLELISDMGAYYEVYRLLEKDGIDGRKVRECMEEQCQKRGLNKDYGRIDLIAGYQEYSYMKKKWKAFLRSAGSREPVWEQAVDRFLKFFGPIWRAVADDAVFFGDWMPELNRFL
;
A
#
# COMPACT_ATOMS: atom_id res chain seq x y z
N MET A 1 -7.30 10.28 33.09
CA MET A 1 -7.35 9.89 31.68
C MET A 1 -8.53 8.94 31.57
N GLN A 2 -9.65 9.36 30.97
CA GLN A 2 -10.77 8.42 30.78
C GLN A 2 -10.26 7.26 29.92
N GLU A 3 -10.54 6.03 30.33
CA GLU A 3 -10.30 4.85 29.49
C GLU A 3 -11.12 5.03 28.22
N GLN A 4 -10.43 5.24 27.10
CA GLN A 4 -11.05 5.36 25.78
C GLN A 4 -11.49 3.97 25.37
N THR A 5 -12.80 3.69 25.42
CA THR A 5 -13.36 2.38 25.12
C THR A 5 -14.42 2.50 24.04
N ILE A 6 -14.34 1.62 23.03
CA ILE A 6 -15.35 1.51 21.99
C ILE A 6 -16.59 0.87 22.63
N SER A 7 -17.67 1.64 22.70
CA SER A 7 -18.96 1.23 23.25
C SER A 7 -20.08 1.55 22.27
N SER A 8 -21.21 0.86 22.40
CA SER A 8 -22.41 1.15 21.60
C SER A 8 -22.85 2.61 21.74
N ALA A 9 -22.82 3.18 22.96
CA ALA A 9 -23.16 4.58 23.22
C ALA A 9 -22.25 5.56 22.46
N LEU A 10 -20.93 5.33 22.48
CA LEU A 10 -19.96 6.16 21.76
C LEU A 10 -20.16 6.06 20.23
N LEU A 11 -20.42 4.85 19.72
CA LEU A 11 -20.67 4.61 18.31
C LEU A 11 -21.95 5.32 17.82
N GLU A 12 -23.01 5.33 18.64
CA GLU A 12 -24.25 6.07 18.32
C GLU A 12 -24.03 7.58 18.26
N GLU A 13 -23.25 8.14 19.19
CA GLU A 13 -22.88 9.55 19.20
C GLU A 13 -22.05 9.91 17.96
N LYS A 14 -20.95 9.16 17.74
CA LYS A 14 -20.02 9.38 16.61
C LYS A 14 -20.65 9.12 15.25
N SER A 15 -21.64 8.22 15.15
CA SER A 15 -22.41 8.01 13.92
C SER A 15 -23.15 9.28 13.50
N LYS A 16 -23.76 10.00 14.46
CA LYS A 16 -24.45 11.28 14.20
C LYS A 16 -23.49 12.39 13.80
N GLU A 17 -22.33 12.47 14.45
CA GLU A 17 -21.31 13.49 14.16
C GLU A 17 -20.62 13.28 12.80
N THR A 18 -20.28 12.02 12.50
CA THR A 18 -19.51 11.69 11.29
C THR A 18 -20.40 11.56 10.05
N GLY A 19 -21.69 11.26 10.23
CA GLY A 19 -22.61 10.90 9.16
C GLY A 19 -22.43 9.47 8.64
N LEU A 20 -21.58 8.66 9.29
CA LEU A 20 -21.38 7.25 8.95
C LEU A 20 -22.47 6.41 9.62
N VAL A 21 -22.91 5.35 8.93
CA VAL A 21 -23.86 4.40 9.50
C VAL A 21 -23.19 3.63 10.63
N PHE A 22 -23.93 3.30 11.68
CA PHE A 22 -23.41 2.63 12.88
C PHE A 22 -22.54 1.39 12.57
N SER A 23 -22.99 0.52 11.66
CA SER A 23 -22.24 -0.68 11.26
C SER A 23 -20.90 -0.37 10.59
N ASP A 24 -20.87 0.68 9.75
CA ASP A 24 -19.66 1.08 9.04
C ASP A 24 -18.66 1.71 9.99
N LEU A 25 -19.16 2.47 10.97
CA LEU A 25 -18.34 3.09 12.00
C LEU A 25 -17.74 2.05 12.96
N LEU A 26 -18.55 1.06 13.39
CA LEU A 26 -18.07 -0.08 14.18
C LEU A 26 -16.97 -0.86 13.42
N GLY A 27 -17.24 -1.16 12.15
CA GLY A 27 -16.27 -1.86 11.29
C GLY A 27 -14.99 -1.06 11.07
N ALA A 28 -15.09 0.25 10.85
CA ALA A 28 -13.95 1.16 10.73
C ALA A 28 -13.12 1.21 12.01
N ALA A 29 -13.76 1.30 13.18
CA ALA A 29 -13.08 1.33 14.47
C ALA A 29 -12.29 0.03 14.74
N VAL A 30 -12.90 -1.12 14.45
CA VAL A 30 -12.23 -2.42 14.55
C VAL A 30 -11.06 -2.53 13.55
N LEU A 31 -11.23 -2.00 12.33
CA LEU A 31 -10.19 -2.00 11.31
C LEU A 31 -8.98 -1.14 11.73
N GLU A 32 -9.24 0.07 12.22
CA GLU A 32 -8.23 0.97 12.80
C GLU A 32 -7.50 0.32 13.98
N GLU A 33 -8.24 -0.30 14.89
CA GLU A 33 -7.67 -1.00 16.04
C GLU A 33 -6.79 -2.19 15.62
N THR A 34 -7.19 -2.92 14.58
CA THR A 34 -6.39 -4.01 14.00
C THR A 34 -5.04 -3.47 13.49
N VAL A 35 -5.06 -2.36 12.74
CA VAL A 35 -3.85 -1.70 12.22
C VAL A 35 -2.97 -1.19 13.38
N ARG A 36 -3.58 -0.54 14.38
CA ARG A 36 -2.88 -0.01 15.55
C ARG A 36 -2.15 -1.11 16.31
N ARG A 37 -2.79 -2.26 16.59
CA ARG A 37 -2.17 -3.37 17.31
C ARG A 37 -0.98 -3.95 16.56
N ILE A 38 -1.11 -4.17 15.25
CA ILE A 38 -0.01 -4.66 14.42
C ILE A 38 1.16 -3.67 14.44
N ALA A 39 0.88 -2.38 14.24
CA ALA A 39 1.90 -1.35 14.19
C ALA A 39 2.60 -1.11 15.55
N ALA A 40 1.86 -1.25 16.66
CA ALA A 40 2.41 -1.09 18.02
C ALA A 40 3.13 -2.35 18.54
N SER A 41 3.11 -3.45 17.79
CA SER A 41 3.77 -4.70 18.20
C SER A 41 5.29 -4.59 18.18
N ALA A 42 5.98 -5.50 18.89
CA ALA A 42 7.45 -5.51 18.96
C ALA A 42 8.13 -5.61 17.59
N GLN A 43 7.43 -6.13 16.57
CA GLN A 43 7.89 -6.24 15.20
C GLN A 43 7.05 -5.39 14.22
N GLY A 44 6.31 -4.39 14.70
CA GLY A 44 5.44 -3.56 13.87
C GLY A 44 6.15 -2.88 12.71
N GLU A 45 7.45 -2.56 12.86
CA GLU A 45 8.29 -1.99 11.80
C GLU A 45 8.49 -2.93 10.59
N MET A 46 8.31 -4.24 10.79
CA MET A 46 8.42 -5.24 9.73
C MET A 46 7.09 -5.48 9.00
N PHE A 47 5.95 -5.00 9.52
CA PHE A 47 4.65 -5.18 8.87
C PHE A 47 4.26 -3.91 8.10
N TRP A 48 4.39 -3.97 6.78
CA TRP A 48 4.11 -2.83 5.91
C TRP A 48 2.74 -3.00 5.27
N LEU A 49 1.80 -2.11 5.63
CA LEU A 49 0.45 -2.11 5.10
C LEU A 49 0.47 -1.78 3.60
N ARG A 50 0.01 -2.71 2.76
CA ARG A 50 -0.03 -2.59 1.30
C ARG A 50 -1.25 -1.81 0.83
N ASN A 51 -2.38 -2.00 1.49
CA ASN A 51 -3.66 -1.48 1.06
C ASN A 51 -4.21 -0.39 1.99
N GLY A 52 -3.35 0.43 2.61
CA GLY A 52 -3.75 1.51 3.54
C GLY A 52 -4.81 2.47 3.02
N THR A 53 -5.01 2.54 1.70
CA THR A 53 -6.12 3.26 1.06
C THR A 53 -7.54 2.76 1.43
N VAL A 54 -7.68 1.63 2.13
CA VAL A 54 -8.97 1.18 2.71
C VAL A 54 -9.35 1.95 3.98
N LEU A 55 -8.40 2.68 4.56
CA LEU A 55 -8.58 3.47 5.77
C LEU A 55 -9.10 4.89 5.46
N GLY A 56 -9.67 5.52 6.47
CA GLY A 56 -10.14 6.91 6.46
C GLY A 56 -11.64 7.10 6.21
N LYS A 57 -12.20 8.13 6.86
CA LYS A 57 -13.64 8.45 6.89
C LYS A 57 -14.35 8.33 5.54
N ARG A 58 -13.75 8.87 4.48
CA ARG A 58 -14.34 8.84 3.13
C ARG A 58 -14.58 7.42 2.64
N ARG A 59 -13.62 6.52 2.87
CA ARG A 59 -13.68 5.12 2.40
C ARG A 59 -14.66 4.30 3.21
N TYR A 60 -14.72 4.54 4.51
CA TYR A 60 -15.68 3.89 5.40
C TYR A 60 -17.12 4.15 4.95
N GLY A 61 -17.45 5.38 4.52
CA GLY A 61 -18.79 5.74 4.05
C GLY A 61 -19.11 5.35 2.60
N GLU A 62 -18.11 5.27 1.72
CA GLU A 62 -18.33 4.86 0.31
C GLU A 62 -18.50 3.33 0.19
N LYS A 63 -17.55 2.58 0.77
CA LYS A 63 -17.49 1.12 0.74
C LYS A 63 -16.48 0.62 1.77
N LEU A 64 -16.96 0.32 2.97
CA LEU A 64 -16.14 -0.30 4.00
C LEU A 64 -15.58 -1.65 3.53
N SER A 65 -14.28 -1.83 3.69
CA SER A 65 -13.54 -3.07 3.38
C SER A 65 -12.84 -3.57 4.63
N LEU A 66 -13.30 -4.69 5.18
CA LEU A 66 -12.72 -5.33 6.37
C LEU A 66 -11.60 -6.30 6.00
N HIS A 67 -10.69 -5.83 5.15
CA HIS A 67 -9.62 -6.62 4.54
C HIS A 67 -8.33 -5.80 4.51
N LEU A 68 -7.27 -6.33 5.12
CA LEU A 68 -5.94 -5.73 5.18
C LEU A 68 -4.92 -6.66 4.53
N GLU A 69 -3.97 -6.07 3.82
CA GLU A 69 -2.84 -6.77 3.22
C GLU A 69 -1.54 -6.16 3.72
N TYR A 70 -0.63 -7.00 4.20
CA TYR A 70 0.67 -6.61 4.72
C TYR A 70 1.78 -7.35 3.98
N ASP A 71 2.91 -6.65 3.81
CA ASP A 71 4.19 -7.27 3.58
C ASP A 71 4.91 -7.44 4.93
N TYR A 72 5.47 -8.62 5.17
CA TYR A 72 6.40 -8.91 6.25
C TYR A 72 7.82 -8.73 5.71
N ALA A 73 8.37 -7.54 5.96
CA ALA A 73 9.67 -7.11 5.52
C ALA A 73 10.78 -7.80 6.33
N VAL A 74 11.36 -8.82 5.74
CA VAL A 74 12.44 -9.62 6.33
C VAL A 74 13.79 -9.12 5.85
N SER A 75 14.84 -9.27 6.66
CA SER A 75 16.22 -8.93 6.28
C SER A 75 16.89 -10.05 5.48
N LYS A 76 17.99 -9.73 4.81
CA LYS A 76 18.72 -10.69 3.97
C LYS A 76 19.20 -11.90 4.74
N GLU A 77 19.70 -11.64 5.94
CA GLU A 77 20.17 -12.66 6.85
C GLU A 77 19.04 -13.65 7.20
N ALA A 78 17.80 -13.16 7.34
CA ALA A 78 16.65 -14.00 7.69
C ALA A 78 16.19 -14.88 6.51
N TRP A 79 16.01 -14.32 5.31
CA TRP A 79 15.53 -15.12 4.17
C TRP A 79 16.60 -16.02 3.55
N ASP A 80 17.89 -15.74 3.78
CA ASP A 80 18.97 -16.66 3.41
C ASP A 80 19.00 -17.91 4.32
N GLN A 81 18.44 -17.81 5.54
CA GLN A 81 18.41 -18.89 6.54
C GLN A 81 17.13 -19.72 6.52
N ALA A 82 16.00 -19.12 6.14
CA ALA A 82 14.69 -19.76 6.19
C ALA A 82 13.87 -19.49 4.92
N PRO A 83 13.16 -20.50 4.37
CA PRO A 83 12.24 -20.29 3.27
C PRO A 83 11.04 -19.43 3.71
N ASP A 84 10.41 -18.75 2.76
CA ASP A 84 9.25 -17.87 3.01
C ASP A 84 8.14 -18.50 3.87
N ALA A 85 7.88 -19.81 3.71
CA ALA A 85 6.87 -20.51 4.49
C ALA A 85 7.18 -20.56 6.00
N GLU A 86 8.45 -20.66 6.37
CA GLU A 86 8.90 -20.65 7.77
C GLU A 86 8.84 -19.23 8.35
N LEU A 87 9.23 -18.22 7.58
CA LEU A 87 9.10 -16.80 7.95
C LEU A 87 7.63 -16.41 8.18
N LEU A 88 6.71 -16.95 7.37
CA LEU A 88 5.27 -16.75 7.58
C LEU A 88 4.72 -17.44 8.84
N LEU A 89 5.29 -18.58 9.25
CA LEU A 89 4.93 -19.24 10.50
C LEU A 89 5.43 -18.48 11.72
N GLU A 90 6.60 -17.84 11.62
CA GLU A 90 7.11 -16.91 12.62
C GLU A 90 6.17 -15.70 12.75
N ALA A 91 5.84 -15.04 11.63
CA ALA A 91 4.90 -13.92 11.61
C ALA A 91 3.53 -14.31 12.19
N ALA A 92 3.01 -15.51 11.87
CA ALA A 92 1.76 -16.02 12.42
C ALA A 92 1.82 -16.16 13.95
N SER A 93 2.91 -16.72 14.47
CA SER A 93 3.10 -16.92 15.91
C SER A 93 3.19 -15.59 16.65
N LEU A 94 3.89 -14.60 16.10
CA LEU A 94 3.96 -13.26 16.67
C LEU A 94 2.59 -12.57 16.70
N LEU A 95 1.86 -12.58 15.57
CA LEU A 95 0.54 -11.98 15.49
C LEU A 95 -0.41 -12.65 16.50
N ARG A 96 -0.35 -13.99 16.62
CA ARG A 96 -1.14 -14.73 17.59
C ARG A 96 -0.84 -14.35 19.03
N GLU A 97 0.43 -14.39 19.42
CA GLU A 97 0.84 -14.42 20.83
C GLU A 97 1.09 -13.03 21.40
N GLN A 98 1.44 -12.05 20.54
CA GLN A 98 1.84 -10.72 20.99
C GLN A 98 0.88 -9.62 20.53
N VAL A 99 0.14 -9.83 19.44
CA VAL A 99 -0.72 -8.78 18.85
C VAL A 99 -2.19 -8.99 19.21
N PHE A 100 -2.69 -10.22 19.07
CA PHE A 100 -4.11 -10.52 19.26
C PHE A 100 -4.43 -11.38 20.49
N ALA A 101 -3.43 -11.88 21.22
CA ALA A 101 -3.67 -12.65 22.44
C ALA A 101 -4.15 -11.74 23.60
N GLY A 102 -5.39 -11.94 24.04
CA GLY A 102 -5.84 -11.62 25.41
C GLY A 102 -5.84 -10.15 25.83
N ALA A 103 -5.54 -9.20 24.93
CA ALA A 103 -5.58 -7.78 25.22
C ALA A 103 -6.97 -7.21 24.87
N GLU A 104 -7.65 -6.67 25.88
CA GLU A 104 -8.87 -5.88 25.71
C GLU A 104 -8.50 -4.39 25.60
N ASP A 105 -7.67 -4.04 24.61
CA ASP A 105 -7.36 -2.65 24.31
C ASP A 105 -8.58 -1.97 23.68
N TYR A 106 -8.92 -0.77 24.17
CA TYR A 106 -10.07 0.02 23.72
C TYR A 106 -11.40 -0.74 23.75
N GLY A 107 -11.54 -1.81 24.55
CA GLY A 107 -12.76 -2.64 24.63
C GLY A 107 -12.96 -3.60 23.46
N VAL A 108 -11.89 -3.93 22.71
CA VAL A 108 -11.97 -4.90 21.61
C VAL A 108 -11.25 -6.18 21.99
N THR A 109 -11.92 -7.32 21.87
CA THR A 109 -11.28 -8.64 22.02
C THR A 109 -11.18 -9.33 20.67
N PHE A 110 -10.01 -9.82 20.29
CA PHE A 110 -9.82 -10.52 19.02
C PHE A 110 -9.73 -12.03 19.20
N PHE A 111 -10.49 -12.75 18.39
CA PHE A 111 -10.34 -14.18 18.17
C PHE A 111 -9.78 -14.42 16.78
N GLN A 112 -8.84 -15.35 16.65
CA GLN A 112 -8.15 -15.54 15.38
C GLN A 112 -8.11 -16.99 14.93
N LYS A 113 -8.12 -17.15 13.60
CA LYS A 113 -7.83 -18.41 12.92
C LYS A 113 -6.84 -18.15 11.79
N GLU A 114 -5.69 -18.78 11.88
CA GLU A 114 -4.60 -18.64 10.91
C GLU A 114 -4.54 -19.85 9.95
N ALA A 115 -4.11 -19.59 8.72
CA ALA A 115 -3.80 -20.60 7.73
C ALA A 115 -2.61 -20.12 6.89
N VAL A 116 -1.48 -20.82 6.98
CA VAL A 116 -0.31 -20.55 6.13
C VAL A 116 -0.44 -21.35 4.84
N ARG A 117 -0.37 -20.64 3.72
CA ARG A 117 -0.20 -21.20 2.37
C ARG A 117 1.19 -20.85 1.86
N LYS A 118 1.63 -21.52 0.79
CA LYS A 118 3.02 -21.46 0.27
C LYS A 118 3.64 -20.06 0.24
N ASN A 119 2.87 -19.02 -0.13
CA ASN A 119 3.37 -17.65 -0.27
C ASN A 119 2.53 -16.62 0.52
N CYS A 120 1.68 -17.06 1.44
CA CYS A 120 0.77 -16.14 2.13
C CYS A 120 0.26 -16.73 3.46
N LEU A 121 0.32 -15.93 4.51
CA LEU A 121 -0.42 -16.17 5.75
C LEU A 121 -1.78 -15.50 5.63
N GLN A 122 -2.85 -16.29 5.79
CA GLN A 122 -4.21 -15.79 5.92
C GLN A 122 -4.63 -15.85 7.39
N LEU A 123 -4.98 -14.70 7.96
CA LEU A 123 -5.51 -14.57 9.31
C LEU A 123 -6.97 -14.11 9.22
N GLN A 124 -7.87 -14.87 9.84
CA GLN A 124 -9.28 -14.51 9.98
C GLN A 124 -9.51 -14.10 11.42
N LEU A 125 -9.75 -12.80 11.61
CA LEU A 125 -10.04 -12.20 12.89
C LEU A 125 -11.54 -12.07 13.09
N SER A 126 -12.01 -12.33 14.30
CA SER A 126 -13.35 -11.99 14.78
C SER A 126 -13.17 -11.09 15.99
N ALA A 127 -13.39 -9.79 15.80
CA ALA A 127 -13.35 -8.81 16.86
C ALA A 127 -14.69 -8.79 17.59
N GLU A 128 -14.66 -8.87 18.92
CA GLU A 128 -15.80 -8.67 19.81
C GLU A 128 -15.72 -7.30 20.45
N VAL A 129 -16.80 -6.55 20.35
CA VAL A 129 -17.02 -5.25 20.99
C VAL A 129 -18.39 -5.29 21.63
N GLU A 130 -18.45 -5.32 22.96
CA GLU A 130 -19.69 -5.65 23.70
C GLU A 130 -20.33 -6.95 23.13
N ASP A 131 -21.60 -6.92 22.74
CA ASP A 131 -22.32 -8.07 22.16
C ASP A 131 -22.17 -8.19 20.63
N MET A 132 -21.33 -7.36 20.01
CA MET A 132 -21.19 -7.26 18.56
C MET A 132 -19.93 -7.98 18.07
N ARG A 133 -20.02 -8.60 16.88
CA ARG A 133 -18.91 -9.29 16.22
C ARG A 133 -18.61 -8.73 14.85
N VAL A 134 -17.35 -8.40 14.60
CA VAL A 134 -16.86 -7.86 13.33
C VAL A 134 -15.77 -8.77 12.77
N PRO A 135 -15.95 -9.35 11.57
CA PRO A 135 -14.91 -10.14 10.94
C PRO A 135 -13.90 -9.25 10.20
N VAL A 136 -12.61 -9.47 10.40
CA VAL A 136 -11.53 -8.82 9.63
C VAL A 136 -10.62 -9.87 9.02
N SER A 137 -10.35 -9.74 7.72
CA SER A 137 -9.36 -10.57 7.03
C SER A 137 -8.03 -9.86 6.95
N VAL A 138 -6.95 -10.52 7.37
CA VAL A 138 -5.57 -10.02 7.23
C VAL A 138 -4.77 -11.02 6.41
N PHE A 139 -4.11 -10.55 5.36
CA PHE A 139 -3.22 -11.34 4.52
C PHE A 139 -1.80 -10.80 4.66
N VAL A 140 -0.83 -11.69 4.87
CA VAL A 140 0.57 -11.34 5.03
C VAL A 140 1.40 -12.08 4.00
N TYR A 141 2.28 -11.36 3.31
CA TYR A 141 3.21 -11.86 2.30
C TYR A 141 4.65 -11.61 2.74
N VAL A 142 5.60 -12.47 2.36
CA VAL A 142 7.02 -12.19 2.64
C VAL A 142 7.54 -11.15 1.66
N LEU A 143 8.25 -10.16 2.18
CA LEU A 143 8.97 -9.16 1.40
C LEU A 143 10.47 -9.23 1.73
N HIS A 144 11.28 -9.59 0.76
CA HIS A 144 12.74 -9.52 0.87
C HIS A 144 13.18 -8.06 0.78
N ALA A 145 13.38 -7.42 1.95
CA ALA A 145 13.53 -5.97 2.08
C ALA A 145 14.98 -5.48 2.01
N GLU A 146 15.84 -6.06 1.14
CA GLU A 146 17.23 -5.59 1.00
C GLU A 146 17.26 -4.10 0.63
N LYS A 147 17.68 -3.24 1.57
CA LYS A 147 17.76 -1.77 1.43
C LYS A 147 16.41 -1.07 1.18
N LYS A 148 15.27 -1.74 1.39
CA LYS A 148 13.95 -1.10 1.35
C LYS A 148 13.68 -0.46 2.71
N MET A 149 13.18 0.78 2.73
CA MET A 149 12.73 1.44 3.95
C MET A 149 11.22 1.68 3.86
N PRO A 150 10.43 1.42 4.92
CA PRO A 150 9.03 1.74 4.91
C PRO A 150 8.81 3.26 4.93
N LYS A 151 7.69 3.71 4.38
CA LYS A 151 7.14 5.02 4.69
C LYS A 151 6.35 4.90 5.99
N THR A 152 6.54 5.85 6.90
CA THR A 152 5.69 5.99 8.08
C THR A 152 4.51 6.88 7.71
N GLU A 153 3.30 6.35 7.86
CA GLU A 153 2.04 7.07 7.68
C GLU A 153 1.38 7.34 9.02
N GLN A 154 0.66 8.46 9.10
CA GLN A 154 -0.08 8.86 10.28
C GLN A 154 -1.51 9.24 9.91
N MET A 155 -2.47 8.82 10.74
CA MET A 155 -3.86 9.24 10.60
C MET A 155 -4.54 9.37 11.97
N GLU A 156 -5.50 10.28 12.07
CA GLU A 156 -6.37 10.39 13.24
C GLU A 156 -7.37 9.23 13.26
N SER A 157 -7.64 8.69 14.45
CA SER A 157 -8.70 7.71 14.62
C SER A 157 -10.08 8.33 14.38
N ILE A 158 -10.98 7.56 13.77
CA ILE A 158 -12.36 7.98 13.53
C ILE A 158 -13.16 8.17 14.83
N LEU A 159 -12.84 7.43 15.89
CA LEU A 159 -13.54 7.51 17.18
C LEU A 159 -12.84 8.41 18.19
N PHE A 160 -11.51 8.41 18.19
CA PHE A 160 -10.68 9.11 19.17
C PHE A 160 -9.73 10.08 18.45
N PRO A 161 -10.14 11.32 18.16
CA PRO A 161 -9.30 12.27 17.38
C PRO A 161 -7.93 12.55 17.99
N GLU A 162 -7.76 12.37 19.31
CA GLU A 162 -6.46 12.49 19.99
C GLU A 162 -5.54 11.29 19.76
N LEU A 163 -6.07 10.17 19.29
CA LEU A 163 -5.32 8.97 18.95
C LEU A 163 -4.84 9.05 17.50
N ILE A 164 -3.53 9.24 17.33
CA ILE A 164 -2.87 9.19 16.03
C ILE A 164 -2.34 7.78 15.78
N LEU A 165 -2.93 7.09 14.80
CA LEU A 165 -2.43 5.81 14.32
C LEU A 165 -1.19 6.06 13.48
N THR A 166 -0.06 5.51 13.91
CA THR A 166 1.19 5.51 13.15
C THR A 166 1.47 4.09 12.67
N TYR A 167 1.65 3.89 11.37
CA TYR A 167 1.93 2.58 10.79
C TYR A 167 2.91 2.68 9.63
N HIS A 168 3.55 1.55 9.30
CA HIS A 168 4.42 1.45 8.16
C HIS A 168 3.66 1.00 6.92
N CYS A 169 3.98 1.59 5.78
CA CYS A 169 3.49 1.15 4.48
C CYS A 169 4.64 1.15 3.47
N HIS A 170 4.42 0.53 2.32
CA HIS A 170 5.38 0.58 1.25
C HIS A 170 5.51 2.04 0.75
N PRO A 171 6.73 2.61 0.64
CA PRO A 171 6.89 3.94 0.05
C PRO A 171 6.46 3.89 -1.41
N ALA A 172 5.51 4.73 -1.81
CA ALA A 172 5.06 4.78 -3.20
C ALA A 172 6.24 5.02 -4.16
N GLU A 173 7.28 5.72 -3.72
CA GLU A 173 8.56 5.92 -4.39
C GLU A 173 9.22 4.61 -4.86
N GLY A 174 9.27 3.60 -3.98
CA GLY A 174 9.88 2.30 -4.26
C GLY A 174 9.07 1.50 -5.28
N LEU A 175 7.74 1.46 -5.11
CA LEU A 175 6.83 0.81 -6.07
C LEU A 175 6.92 1.48 -7.44
N LEU A 176 6.94 2.82 -7.47
CA LEU A 176 7.06 3.59 -8.70
C LEU A 176 8.37 3.25 -9.43
N ALA A 177 9.50 3.14 -8.71
CA ALA A 177 10.76 2.74 -9.31
C ALA A 177 10.75 1.29 -9.84
N GLU A 178 10.10 0.36 -9.14
CA GLU A 178 9.94 -1.03 -9.58
C GLU A 178 9.10 -1.13 -10.86
N TRP A 179 7.91 -0.50 -10.86
CA TRP A 179 7.03 -0.46 -12.03
C TRP A 179 7.66 0.26 -13.21
N PHE A 180 8.36 1.36 -12.97
CA PHE A 180 9.14 2.05 -13.99
C PHE A 180 10.17 1.11 -14.62
N THR A 181 10.94 0.41 -13.80
CA THR A 181 11.99 -0.50 -14.29
C THR A 181 11.40 -1.64 -15.11
N GLU A 182 10.28 -2.21 -14.67
CA GLU A 182 9.54 -3.25 -15.40
C GLU A 182 9.07 -2.76 -16.78
N ILE A 183 8.45 -1.57 -16.82
CA ILE A 183 8.00 -0.93 -18.05
C ILE A 183 9.17 -0.62 -18.99
N MET A 184 10.23 -0.02 -18.48
CA MET A 184 11.41 0.36 -19.26
C MET A 184 12.21 -0.84 -19.77
N SER A 185 12.18 -1.96 -19.06
CA SER A 185 12.87 -3.19 -19.47
C SER A 185 12.12 -3.92 -20.58
N LYS A 186 10.78 -3.92 -20.52
CA LYS A 186 9.94 -4.70 -21.44
C LYS A 186 9.38 -3.89 -22.61
N LEU A 187 9.26 -2.57 -22.47
CA LEU A 187 8.73 -1.66 -23.49
C LEU A 187 7.40 -2.21 -24.07
N GLU A 188 7.24 -2.25 -25.39
CA GLU A 188 6.03 -2.77 -26.04
C GLU A 188 5.76 -4.28 -25.78
N LEU A 189 6.78 -5.02 -25.36
CA LEU A 189 6.70 -6.44 -25.03
C LEU A 189 6.14 -6.70 -23.63
N ILE A 190 5.83 -5.65 -22.86
CA ILE A 190 5.16 -5.81 -21.57
C ILE A 190 3.84 -6.57 -21.76
N SER A 191 3.68 -7.64 -20.98
CA SER A 191 2.50 -8.49 -20.97
C SER A 191 1.49 -8.03 -19.93
N ASP A 192 1.98 -7.60 -18.77
CA ASP A 192 1.15 -7.11 -17.67
C ASP A 192 0.97 -5.59 -17.77
N MET A 193 -0.18 -5.17 -18.30
CA MET A 193 -0.55 -3.76 -18.37
C MET A 193 -0.90 -3.18 -16.98
N GLY A 194 -1.04 -4.01 -15.95
CA GLY A 194 -1.23 -3.60 -14.57
C GLY A 194 -0.16 -2.62 -14.10
N ALA A 195 1.09 -2.78 -14.55
CA ALA A 195 2.19 -1.87 -14.22
C ALA A 195 1.87 -0.39 -14.51
N TYR A 196 1.31 -0.08 -15.68
CA TYR A 196 0.92 1.30 -16.01
C TYR A 196 -0.26 1.79 -15.15
N TYR A 197 -1.16 0.88 -14.77
CA TYR A 197 -2.33 1.21 -13.95
C TYR A 197 -1.95 1.48 -12.49
N GLU A 198 -1.03 0.70 -11.92
CA GLU A 198 -0.47 0.94 -10.59
C GLU A 198 0.22 2.30 -10.53
N VAL A 199 1.09 2.60 -11.50
CA VAL A 199 1.75 3.92 -11.61
C VAL A 199 0.71 5.03 -11.65
N TYR A 200 -0.27 4.94 -12.56
CA TYR A 200 -1.27 5.98 -12.70
C TYR A 200 -2.02 6.24 -11.39
N ARG A 201 -2.39 5.18 -10.67
CA ARG A 201 -3.15 5.25 -9.43
C ARG A 201 -2.34 5.83 -8.27
N LEU A 202 -1.06 5.44 -8.13
CA LEU A 202 -0.17 6.00 -7.11
C LEU A 202 0.01 7.51 -7.34
N LEU A 203 0.32 7.90 -8.57
CA LEU A 203 0.51 9.31 -8.95
C LEU A 203 -0.77 10.14 -8.92
N GLU A 204 -1.95 9.52 -8.88
CA GLU A 204 -3.24 10.19 -8.71
C GLU A 204 -3.54 10.59 -7.27
N LYS A 205 -2.98 9.86 -6.30
CA LYS A 205 -3.39 9.93 -4.90
C LYS A 205 -2.32 10.52 -4.00
N ASP A 206 -1.06 10.22 -4.31
CA ASP A 206 0.03 10.37 -3.36
C ASP A 206 0.92 11.54 -3.75
N GLY A 207 1.21 12.44 -2.80
CA GLY A 207 2.34 13.36 -2.94
C GLY A 207 3.64 12.54 -2.87
N ILE A 208 4.47 12.63 -3.90
CA ILE A 208 5.66 11.77 -4.05
C ILE A 208 6.93 12.61 -4.05
N ASP A 209 7.90 12.23 -3.21
CA ASP A 209 9.24 12.81 -3.25
C ASP A 209 10.02 12.26 -4.45
N GLY A 210 10.19 13.09 -5.48
CA GLY A 210 10.87 12.69 -6.72
C GLY A 210 12.34 12.35 -6.52
N ARG A 211 13.00 12.87 -5.48
CA ARG A 211 14.39 12.55 -5.16
C ARG A 211 14.53 11.10 -4.72
N LYS A 212 13.63 10.64 -3.83
CA LYS A 212 13.62 9.25 -3.36
C LYS A 212 13.34 8.28 -4.50
N VAL A 213 12.43 8.63 -5.41
CA VAL A 213 12.17 7.81 -6.61
C VAL A 213 13.42 7.71 -7.48
N ARG A 214 14.15 8.83 -7.69
CA ARG A 214 15.43 8.86 -8.41
C ARG A 214 16.43 7.88 -7.78
N GLU A 215 16.59 7.93 -6.45
CA GLU A 215 17.50 7.06 -5.69
C GLU A 215 17.12 5.57 -5.87
N CYS A 216 15.83 5.23 -5.77
CA CYS A 216 15.35 3.88 -6.01
C CYS A 216 15.56 3.42 -7.47
N MET A 217 15.30 4.29 -8.45
CA MET A 217 15.51 3.98 -9.87
C MET A 217 16.97 3.72 -10.19
N GLU A 218 17.88 4.52 -9.63
CA GLU A 218 19.33 4.37 -9.76
C GLU A 218 19.78 2.97 -9.28
N GLU A 219 19.31 2.57 -8.09
CA GLU A 219 19.61 1.25 -7.53
C GLU A 219 19.07 0.12 -8.42
N GLN A 220 17.84 0.23 -8.92
CA GLN A 220 17.24 -0.77 -9.81
C GLN A 220 17.98 -0.87 -11.14
N CYS A 221 18.45 0.26 -11.70
CA CYS A 221 19.24 0.26 -12.94
C CYS A 221 20.56 -0.49 -12.76
N GLN A 222 21.25 -0.26 -11.63
CA GLN A 222 22.49 -0.97 -11.31
C GLN A 222 22.25 -2.47 -11.12
N LYS A 223 21.20 -2.86 -10.38
CA LYS A 223 20.86 -4.27 -10.13
C LYS A 223 20.50 -5.03 -11.42
N ARG A 224 19.77 -4.39 -12.34
CA ARG A 224 19.25 -5.04 -13.56
C ARG A 224 20.07 -4.79 -14.82
N GLY A 225 21.15 -4.00 -14.73
CA GLY A 225 21.96 -3.62 -15.89
C GLY A 225 21.17 -2.79 -16.92
N LEU A 226 20.23 -1.96 -16.47
CA LEU A 226 19.43 -1.12 -17.35
C LEU A 226 20.28 0.04 -17.87
N ASN A 227 20.44 0.15 -19.20
CA ASN A 227 21.14 1.30 -19.80
C ASN A 227 20.36 2.60 -19.55
N LYS A 228 21.07 3.59 -19.04
CA LYS A 228 20.56 4.94 -18.76
C LYS A 228 20.62 5.80 -20.02
N ASP A 229 19.70 5.56 -20.95
CA ASP A 229 19.60 6.34 -22.20
C ASP A 229 18.27 7.12 -22.27
N TYR A 230 18.29 8.26 -22.96
CA TYR A 230 17.08 9.05 -23.22
C TYR A 230 16.13 8.39 -24.23
N GLY A 231 16.66 7.54 -25.12
CA GLY A 231 15.88 6.95 -26.21
C GLY A 231 14.72 6.09 -25.72
N ARG A 232 14.88 5.37 -24.60
CA ARG A 232 13.81 4.53 -24.03
C ARG A 232 12.61 5.34 -23.56
N ILE A 233 12.82 6.50 -22.95
CA ILE A 233 11.69 7.32 -22.50
C ILE A 233 10.98 7.98 -23.69
N ASP A 234 11.72 8.31 -24.75
CA ASP A 234 11.16 8.81 -26.01
C ASP A 234 10.34 7.73 -26.74
N LEU A 235 10.76 6.46 -26.68
CA LEU A 235 9.97 5.33 -27.18
C LEU A 235 8.62 5.22 -26.45
N ILE A 236 8.62 5.36 -25.12
CA ILE A 236 7.37 5.37 -24.34
C ILE A 236 6.49 6.56 -24.72
N ALA A 237 7.08 7.73 -24.97
CA ALA A 237 6.33 8.87 -25.49
C ALA A 237 5.63 8.55 -26.83
N GLY A 238 6.33 7.85 -27.73
CA GLY A 238 5.74 7.34 -28.97
C GLY A 238 4.58 6.36 -28.75
N TYR A 239 4.55 5.63 -27.63
CA TYR A 239 3.46 4.70 -27.31
C TYR A 239 2.13 5.38 -26.99
N GLN A 240 2.13 6.67 -26.65
CA GLN A 240 0.89 7.42 -26.39
C GLN A 240 -0.09 7.29 -27.56
N GLU A 241 0.40 7.38 -28.80
CA GLU A 241 -0.42 7.25 -30.02
C GLU A 241 -0.38 5.86 -30.65
N TYR A 242 0.34 4.92 -30.06
CA TYR A 242 0.51 3.59 -30.64
C TYR A 242 -0.74 2.71 -30.47
N SER A 243 -1.39 2.42 -31.59
CA SER A 243 -2.67 1.68 -31.62
C SER A 243 -2.63 0.30 -30.96
N TYR A 244 -1.49 -0.39 -30.99
CA TYR A 244 -1.32 -1.70 -30.35
C TYR A 244 -1.39 -1.59 -28.83
N MET A 245 -0.68 -0.64 -28.23
CA MET A 245 -0.69 -0.40 -26.79
C MET A 245 -2.07 0.08 -26.32
N LYS A 246 -2.74 0.96 -27.08
CA LYS A 246 -4.14 1.36 -26.82
C LYS A 246 -5.08 0.15 -26.75
N LYS A 247 -4.92 -0.83 -27.65
CA LYS A 247 -5.73 -2.06 -27.65
C LYS A 247 -5.44 -2.95 -26.45
N LYS A 248 -4.16 -3.17 -26.11
CA LYS A 248 -3.72 -3.91 -24.91
C LYS A 248 -4.31 -3.29 -23.64
N TRP A 249 -4.18 -1.97 -23.48
CA TRP A 249 -4.72 -1.23 -22.34
C TRP A 249 -6.24 -1.40 -22.19
N LYS A 250 -6.99 -1.23 -23.27
CA LYS A 250 -8.45 -1.42 -23.26
C LYS A 250 -8.84 -2.85 -22.90
N ALA A 251 -8.08 -3.86 -23.33
CA ALA A 251 -8.33 -5.25 -22.95
C ALA A 251 -8.11 -5.47 -21.45
N PHE A 252 -7.00 -4.95 -20.92
CA PHE A 252 -6.69 -4.99 -19.49
C PHE A 252 -7.77 -4.32 -18.63
N LEU A 253 -8.18 -3.08 -18.97
CA LEU A 253 -9.20 -2.38 -18.20
C LEU A 253 -10.53 -3.14 -18.15
N ARG A 254 -10.95 -3.74 -19.28
CA ARG A 254 -12.15 -4.59 -19.32
C ARG A 254 -12.03 -5.79 -18.37
N SER A 255 -10.88 -6.47 -18.34
CA SER A 255 -10.66 -7.58 -17.40
C SER A 255 -10.61 -7.12 -15.93
N ALA A 256 -10.12 -5.91 -15.69
CA ALA A 256 -10.05 -5.31 -14.36
C ALA A 256 -11.39 -4.67 -13.91
N GLY A 257 -12.44 -4.72 -14.72
CA GLY A 257 -13.73 -4.10 -14.41
C GLY A 257 -13.72 -2.56 -14.41
N SER A 258 -12.70 -1.94 -15.02
CA SER A 258 -12.55 -0.48 -15.11
C SER A 258 -12.75 0.02 -16.54
N ARG A 259 -13.05 1.31 -16.69
CA ARG A 259 -13.09 2.02 -17.98
C ARG A 259 -12.12 3.20 -18.05
N GLU A 260 -11.46 3.52 -16.94
CA GLU A 260 -10.58 4.68 -16.78
C GLU A 260 -9.25 4.27 -16.12
N PRO A 261 -8.18 5.04 -16.34
CA PRO A 261 -8.08 6.16 -17.29
C PRO A 261 -7.96 5.69 -18.74
N VAL A 262 -8.12 6.59 -19.72
CA VAL A 262 -7.75 6.25 -21.12
C VAL A 262 -6.23 6.13 -21.26
N TRP A 263 -5.76 5.38 -22.26
CA TRP A 263 -4.32 5.06 -22.41
C TRP A 263 -3.45 6.31 -22.47
N GLU A 264 -3.92 7.32 -23.19
CA GLU A 264 -3.24 8.58 -23.40
C GLU A 264 -3.02 9.34 -22.09
N GLN A 265 -3.96 9.26 -21.14
CA GLN A 265 -3.84 9.84 -19.80
C GLN A 265 -2.85 9.07 -18.93
N ALA A 266 -2.87 7.73 -19.01
CA ALA A 266 -1.92 6.89 -18.29
C ALA A 266 -0.47 7.19 -18.71
N VAL A 267 -0.22 7.27 -20.03
CA VAL A 267 1.09 7.60 -20.58
C VAL A 267 1.48 9.05 -20.30
N ASP A 268 0.57 10.02 -20.44
CA ASP A 268 0.86 11.43 -20.13
C ASP A 268 1.32 11.62 -18.68
N ARG A 269 0.59 11.04 -17.71
CA ARG A 269 0.98 11.10 -16.30
C ARG A 269 2.31 10.39 -16.04
N PHE A 270 2.50 9.21 -16.63
CA PHE A 270 3.78 8.48 -16.55
C PHE A 270 4.95 9.37 -17.01
N LEU A 271 4.83 10.01 -18.17
CA LEU A 271 5.90 10.83 -18.76
C LEU A 271 6.14 12.12 -17.97
N LYS A 272 5.08 12.77 -17.46
CA LYS A 272 5.22 13.98 -16.63
C LYS A 272 5.96 13.71 -15.34
N PHE A 273 5.74 12.55 -14.74
CA PHE A 273 6.41 12.16 -13.51
C PHE A 273 7.82 11.60 -13.77
N PHE A 274 7.95 10.53 -14.56
CA PHE A 274 9.23 9.87 -14.75
C PHE A 274 10.17 10.58 -15.74
N GLY A 275 9.64 11.38 -16.66
CA GLY A 275 10.45 12.12 -17.65
C GLY A 275 11.56 12.95 -17.00
N PRO A 276 11.22 13.92 -16.13
CA PRO A 276 12.21 14.74 -15.43
C PRO A 276 13.16 13.92 -14.55
N ILE A 277 12.65 12.92 -13.82
CA ILE A 277 13.46 12.08 -12.93
C ILE A 277 14.46 11.24 -13.73
N TRP A 278 14.03 10.63 -14.83
CA TRP A 278 14.87 9.79 -15.68
C TRP A 278 16.00 10.57 -16.33
N ARG A 279 15.76 11.82 -16.74
CA ARG A 279 16.82 12.71 -17.21
C ARG A 279 17.87 12.91 -16.11
N ALA A 280 17.44 13.19 -14.88
CA ALA A 280 18.37 13.32 -13.76
C ALA A 280 19.14 12.03 -13.45
N VAL A 281 18.54 10.84 -13.61
CA VAL A 281 19.24 9.55 -13.51
C VAL A 281 20.30 9.41 -14.62
N ALA A 282 19.95 9.74 -15.86
CA ALA A 282 20.86 9.64 -17.01
C ALA A 282 22.03 10.63 -16.95
N ASP A 283 21.76 11.85 -16.47
CA ASP A 283 22.75 12.92 -16.27
C ASP A 283 23.59 12.77 -14.99
N ASP A 284 23.31 11.74 -14.17
CA ASP A 284 23.80 11.59 -12.79
C ASP A 284 23.61 12.88 -11.95
N ALA A 285 22.53 13.60 -12.23
CA ALA A 285 22.16 14.81 -11.54
C ALA A 285 21.31 14.49 -10.30
N VAL A 286 21.36 15.41 -9.33
CA VAL A 286 20.43 15.41 -8.20
C VAL A 286 19.08 15.92 -8.70
N PHE A 287 18.00 15.24 -8.33
CA PHE A 287 16.64 15.67 -8.60
C PHE A 287 16.02 16.27 -7.33
N PHE A 288 15.40 17.44 -7.46
CA PHE A 288 14.59 18.06 -6.42
C PHE A 288 13.22 18.35 -7.01
N GLY A 289 12.17 17.89 -6.35
CA GLY A 289 10.80 18.12 -6.78
C GLY A 289 9.84 17.17 -6.08
N ASP A 290 8.80 17.74 -5.48
CA ASP A 290 7.69 16.98 -4.91
C ASP A 290 6.55 16.93 -5.92
N TRP A 291 6.10 15.73 -6.24
CA TRP A 291 4.97 15.52 -7.12
C TRP A 291 3.68 15.93 -6.44
N MET A 292 2.90 16.77 -7.13
CA MET A 292 1.55 17.13 -6.72
C MET A 292 0.51 16.46 -7.62
N PRO A 293 -0.24 15.47 -7.10
CA PRO A 293 -1.28 14.78 -7.86
C PRO A 293 -2.34 15.71 -8.46
N GLU A 294 -2.76 16.72 -7.71
CA GLU A 294 -3.83 17.65 -8.10
C GLU A 294 -3.42 18.52 -9.29
N LEU A 295 -2.12 18.79 -9.42
CA LEU A 295 -1.55 19.60 -10.51
C LEU A 295 -0.95 18.75 -11.62
N ASN A 296 -0.79 17.44 -11.39
CA ASN A 296 -0.15 16.49 -12.30
C ASN A 296 1.24 16.98 -12.77
N ARG A 297 2.04 17.52 -11.83
CA ARG A 297 3.41 18.04 -12.06
C ARG A 297 4.21 18.10 -10.75
N PHE A 298 5.53 18.28 -10.86
CA PHE A 298 6.39 18.64 -9.73
C PHE A 298 6.29 20.13 -9.37
N LEU A 299 6.51 20.45 -8.10
CA LEU A 299 6.79 21.80 -7.60
C LEU A 299 8.28 22.16 -7.64
#